data_AF-W9PK21-F1
#
_entry.id   AF-W9PK21-F1
#
_cell.length_a   1.000
_cell.length_b   1.000
_cell.length_c   1.000
_cell.angle_alpha   90.00
_cell.angle_beta   90.00
_cell.angle_gamma   90.00
#
_symmetry.space_group_name_H-M   'P 1'
#
loop_
_entity.id
_entity.type
_entity.pdbx_description
1 polymer ?
#
loop_
_entity_poly.entity_id
_entity_poly.type
_entity_poly.pdbx_seq_one_letter_code
_entity_poly.pdbx_strand_id
1 'polypeptide(L)'
;MTCMWLATSLLVWALAGQPPFLHALAIGACVTPTDPVLSAVIVKGKFADHNIPQDLQYLITAESGANDGLGYPFLFLALYLIKFTGAAATSGGAADAMGLWFGMTWGYTIFLSVIYGAVVGWVGKELLHFAEKHNYVDRESFLVFAIALALFVLGTCGMVGTDDVLACFIAGNTFTWDDWFRLETKDDSLQPTIDMLLNVTIFLWYGAYIPWKDFHDNSVIPLWHLVILGICVLVLRRLPWVFGMHKWIHQIEEVKQAVFVGFFGPIGVSAVFYLFISLEFIEAHLSDEDGRPRSDVKNLGDQTRIIVWFLTVCSIVVHGLSIPVGKLGFHAPRTLSRVVSESLSDAPTGGRRRNIPFIGRYFFGPDKKDARPATGPIVITGAQRMRSELPVHAGDETPPIRREIQFADEVR
;
A
#
# COMPACT_ATOMS: atom_id res chain seq x y z
N MET A 1 -0.43 -12.59 1.01
CA MET A 1 -1.66 -12.58 0.18
C MET A 1 -2.62 -13.72 0.52
N THR A 2 -2.24 -14.99 0.38
CA THR A 2 -3.15 -16.14 0.61
C THR A 2 -3.91 -16.11 1.94
N CYS A 3 -3.24 -15.84 3.06
CA CYS A 3 -3.91 -15.74 4.36
C CYS A 3 -4.92 -14.59 4.42
N MET A 4 -4.60 -13.45 3.79
CA MET A 4 -5.51 -12.30 3.71
C MET A 4 -6.75 -12.65 2.87
N TRP A 5 -6.54 -13.29 1.73
CA TRP A 5 -7.60 -13.76 0.85
C TRP A 5 -8.56 -14.70 1.57
N LEU A 6 -8.03 -15.73 2.22
CA LEU A 6 -8.84 -16.69 2.97
C LEU A 6 -9.56 -16.03 4.15
N ALA A 7 -8.89 -15.14 4.89
CA ALA A 7 -9.49 -14.42 6.00
C ALA A 7 -10.65 -13.55 5.53
N THR A 8 -10.46 -12.75 4.48
CA THR A 8 -11.54 -11.89 3.97
C THR A 8 -12.66 -12.70 3.35
N SER A 9 -12.36 -13.79 2.63
CA SER A 9 -13.37 -14.69 2.09
C SER A 9 -14.20 -15.34 3.20
N LEU A 10 -13.57 -15.77 4.29
CA LEU A 10 -14.27 -16.32 5.45
C LEU A 10 -15.17 -15.28 6.13
N LEU A 11 -14.70 -14.04 6.27
CA LEU A 11 -15.49 -12.95 6.84
C LEU A 11 -16.69 -12.59 5.96
N VAL A 12 -16.49 -12.50 4.65
CA VAL A 12 -17.58 -12.29 3.68
C VAL A 12 -18.58 -13.43 3.77
N TRP A 13 -18.12 -14.68 3.77
CA TRP A 13 -18.99 -15.85 3.91
C TRP A 13 -19.81 -15.80 5.21
N ALA A 14 -19.17 -15.48 6.34
CA ALA A 14 -19.81 -15.47 7.65
C ALA A 14 -20.81 -14.31 7.84
N LEU A 15 -20.52 -13.13 7.27
CA LEU A 15 -21.25 -11.89 7.57
C LEU A 15 -22.14 -11.39 6.42
N ALA A 16 -21.96 -11.88 5.19
CA ALA A 16 -22.74 -11.48 4.02
C ALA A 16 -23.89 -12.44 3.67
N GLY A 17 -24.48 -13.08 4.68
CA GLY A 17 -25.63 -13.97 4.49
C GLY A 17 -25.28 -15.35 3.91
N GLN A 18 -24.06 -15.85 4.17
CA GLN A 18 -23.62 -17.19 3.79
C GLN A 18 -23.79 -17.51 2.30
N PRO A 19 -23.25 -16.68 1.38
CA PRO A 19 -23.22 -17.04 -0.03
C PRO A 19 -22.47 -18.36 -0.22
N PRO A 20 -22.61 -19.03 -1.38
CA PRO A 20 -21.75 -20.15 -1.74
C PRO A 20 -20.28 -19.78 -1.50
N PHE A 21 -19.50 -20.67 -0.89
CA PHE A 21 -18.14 -20.32 -0.45
C PHE A 21 -17.26 -19.81 -1.61
N LEU A 22 -17.45 -20.33 -2.82
CA LEU A 22 -16.77 -19.86 -4.03
C LEU A 22 -17.04 -18.38 -4.34
N HIS A 23 -18.26 -17.89 -4.08
CA HIS A 23 -18.60 -16.47 -4.26
C HIS A 23 -17.83 -15.61 -3.26
N ALA A 24 -17.75 -16.05 -2.01
CA ALA A 24 -16.98 -15.36 -0.99
C ALA A 24 -15.48 -15.34 -1.32
N LEU A 25 -14.96 -16.41 -1.94
CA LEU A 25 -13.58 -16.45 -2.47
C LEU A 25 -13.36 -15.43 -3.59
N ALA A 26 -14.31 -15.27 -4.52
CA ALA A 26 -14.21 -14.27 -5.58
C ALA A 26 -14.24 -12.83 -5.02
N ILE A 27 -15.18 -12.55 -4.11
CA ILE A 27 -15.30 -11.23 -3.45
C ILE A 27 -14.05 -10.94 -2.60
N GLY A 28 -13.57 -11.93 -1.85
CA GLY A 28 -12.34 -11.83 -1.06
C GLY A 28 -11.12 -11.59 -1.93
N ALA A 29 -11.04 -12.19 -3.13
CA ALA A 29 -9.95 -11.98 -4.06
C ALA A 29 -9.89 -10.53 -4.54
N CYS A 30 -11.05 -9.93 -4.86
CA CYS A 30 -11.11 -8.53 -5.29
C CYS A 30 -10.45 -7.60 -4.28
N VAL A 31 -10.70 -7.80 -2.99
CA VAL A 31 -10.14 -6.93 -1.97
C VAL A 31 -8.75 -7.35 -1.51
N THR A 32 -8.19 -8.50 -1.89
CA THR A 32 -6.91 -9.02 -1.37
C THR A 32 -5.67 -8.15 -1.66
N PRO A 33 -5.53 -7.55 -2.86
CA PRO A 33 -4.45 -6.60 -3.14
C PRO A 33 -4.47 -5.39 -2.20
N THR A 34 -3.31 -4.77 -1.99
CA THR A 34 -3.18 -3.56 -1.16
C THR A 34 -2.71 -2.40 -2.01
N ASP A 35 -3.41 -1.29 -1.90
CA ASP A 35 -3.28 -0.17 -2.81
C ASP A 35 -1.95 0.57 -2.68
N PRO A 36 -1.12 0.62 -3.74
CA PRO A 36 0.16 1.33 -3.72
C PRO A 36 -0.01 2.84 -3.59
N VAL A 37 -1.12 3.40 -4.08
CA VAL A 37 -1.40 4.84 -4.04
C VAL A 37 -1.62 5.30 -2.61
N LEU A 38 -2.57 4.68 -1.89
CA LEU A 38 -2.82 5.00 -0.49
C LEU A 38 -1.61 4.67 0.38
N SER A 39 -0.93 3.54 0.12
CA SER A 39 0.33 3.20 0.79
C SER A 39 1.40 4.27 0.57
N ALA A 40 1.54 4.81 -0.65
CA ALA A 40 2.51 5.86 -0.98
C ALA A 40 2.28 7.13 -0.16
N VAL A 41 1.03 7.54 0.08
CA VAL A 41 0.70 8.70 0.93
C VAL A 41 1.13 8.47 2.40
N ILE A 42 1.18 7.22 2.84
CA ILE A 42 1.59 6.83 4.20
C ILE A 42 3.11 6.74 4.32
N VAL A 43 3.77 6.14 3.33
CA VAL A 43 5.21 5.84 3.37
C VAL A 43 6.07 6.93 2.74
N LYS A 44 5.50 7.92 2.05
CA LYS A 44 6.23 9.05 1.48
C LYS A 44 5.95 10.36 2.21
N GLY A 45 6.96 11.21 2.26
CA GLY A 45 6.87 12.59 2.75
C GLY A 45 7.34 12.75 4.19
N LYS A 46 7.40 14.01 4.64
CA LYS A 46 8.08 14.43 5.89
C LYS A 46 7.69 13.65 7.14
N PHE A 47 6.49 13.10 7.21
CA PHE A 47 6.10 12.27 8.36
C PHE A 47 6.71 10.87 8.29
N ALA A 48 6.68 10.23 7.13
CA ALA A 48 7.24 8.89 6.93
C ALA A 48 8.76 8.91 7.10
N ASP A 49 9.44 9.88 6.49
CA ASP A 49 10.90 10.03 6.54
C ASP A 49 11.45 10.13 7.98
N HIS A 50 10.64 10.66 8.91
CA HIS A 50 11.04 10.82 10.31
C HIS A 50 10.56 9.68 11.24
N ASN A 51 9.56 8.90 10.84
CA ASN A 51 8.90 7.94 11.75
C ASN A 51 8.92 6.48 11.26
N ILE A 52 9.28 6.22 10.00
CA ILE A 52 9.24 4.89 9.38
C ILE A 52 10.62 4.57 8.79
N PRO A 53 11.28 3.49 9.24
CA PRO A 53 12.52 2.99 8.63
C PRO A 53 12.40 2.81 7.11
N GLN A 54 13.45 3.17 6.38
CA GLN A 54 13.47 3.15 4.92
C GLN A 54 13.22 1.75 4.34
N ASP A 55 13.77 0.71 4.96
CA ASP A 55 13.57 -0.68 4.54
C ASP A 55 12.09 -1.11 4.61
N LEU A 56 11.35 -0.59 5.59
CA LEU A 56 9.90 -0.85 5.70
C LEU A 56 9.12 -0.11 4.61
N GLN A 57 9.53 1.10 4.25
CA GLN A 57 8.91 1.84 3.14
C GLN A 57 9.11 1.09 1.82
N TYR A 58 10.32 0.56 1.58
CA TYR A 58 10.62 -0.26 0.41
C TYR A 58 9.83 -1.57 0.41
N LEU A 59 9.73 -2.25 1.54
CA LEU A 59 8.92 -3.47 1.67
C LEU A 59 7.46 -3.22 1.32
N ILE A 60 6.83 -2.18 1.91
CA ILE A 60 5.42 -1.85 1.68
C ILE A 60 5.20 -1.47 0.21
N THR A 61 6.10 -0.67 -0.37
CA THR A 61 5.99 -0.24 -1.77
C THR A 61 6.12 -1.43 -2.73
N ALA A 62 7.07 -2.32 -2.49
CA ALA A 62 7.27 -3.53 -3.29
C ALA A 62 6.08 -4.51 -3.14
N GLU A 63 5.57 -4.70 -1.91
CA GLU A 63 4.39 -5.54 -1.66
C GLU A 63 3.16 -5.00 -2.40
N SER A 64 2.82 -3.71 -2.25
CA SER A 64 1.68 -3.10 -2.92
C SER A 64 1.79 -3.13 -4.45
N GLY A 65 2.97 -2.84 -5.01
CA GLY A 65 3.15 -2.87 -6.46
C GLY A 65 3.03 -4.28 -7.07
N ALA A 66 3.60 -5.29 -6.40
CA ALA A 66 3.54 -6.66 -6.90
C ALA A 66 2.15 -7.29 -6.72
N ASN A 67 1.45 -6.96 -5.63
CA ASN A 67 0.20 -7.62 -5.30
C ASN A 67 -0.99 -7.22 -6.18
N ASP A 68 -0.94 -6.03 -6.79
CA ASP A 68 -1.96 -5.55 -7.71
C ASP A 68 -2.06 -6.45 -8.95
N GLY A 69 -0.93 -6.93 -9.48
CA GLY A 69 -0.91 -7.93 -10.56
C GLY A 69 -1.10 -9.38 -10.07
N LEU A 70 -0.60 -9.71 -8.88
CA LEU A 70 -0.72 -11.08 -8.34
C LEU A 70 -2.09 -11.40 -7.72
N GLY A 71 -3.10 -10.55 -7.90
CA GLY A 71 -4.49 -10.81 -7.50
C GLY A 71 -5.22 -11.77 -8.45
N TYR A 72 -4.84 -11.82 -9.73
CA TYR A 72 -5.44 -12.67 -10.77
C TYR A 72 -5.58 -14.15 -10.37
N PRO A 73 -4.57 -14.85 -9.81
CA PRO A 73 -4.68 -16.25 -9.43
C PRO A 73 -5.79 -16.51 -8.43
N PHE A 74 -5.99 -15.61 -7.46
CA PHE A 74 -7.01 -15.77 -6.43
C PHE A 74 -8.40 -15.57 -7.02
N LEU A 75 -8.56 -14.56 -7.87
CA LEU A 75 -9.84 -14.25 -8.49
C LEU A 75 -10.26 -15.32 -9.49
N PHE A 76 -9.39 -15.64 -10.46
CA PHE A 76 -9.71 -16.58 -11.53
C PHE A 76 -9.81 -18.02 -11.04
N LEU A 77 -9.14 -18.40 -9.94
CA LEU A 77 -9.40 -19.68 -9.29
C LEU A 77 -10.88 -19.79 -8.87
N ALA A 78 -11.40 -18.76 -8.18
CA ALA A 78 -12.78 -18.74 -7.74
C ALA A 78 -13.74 -18.70 -8.94
N LEU A 79 -13.50 -17.82 -9.91
CA LEU A 79 -14.37 -17.64 -11.08
C LEU A 79 -14.41 -18.87 -12.00
N TYR A 80 -13.28 -19.51 -12.27
CA TYR A 80 -13.26 -20.75 -13.07
C TYR A 80 -13.93 -21.90 -12.33
N LEU A 81 -13.74 -22.03 -11.01
CA LEU A 81 -14.48 -23.02 -10.23
C LEU A 81 -15.99 -22.74 -10.25
N ILE A 82 -16.43 -21.49 -10.14
CA ILE A 82 -17.85 -21.12 -10.30
C ILE A 82 -18.35 -21.53 -11.69
N LYS A 83 -17.58 -21.23 -12.75
CA LYS A 83 -17.95 -21.53 -14.13
C LYS A 83 -18.19 -23.01 -14.36
N PHE A 84 -17.24 -23.86 -13.98
CA PHE A 84 -17.23 -25.29 -14.33
C PHE A 84 -17.77 -26.22 -13.24
N THR A 85 -17.87 -25.77 -11.98
CA THR A 85 -18.35 -26.62 -10.87
C THR A 85 -19.55 -26.02 -10.13
N GLY A 86 -20.03 -24.85 -10.55
CA GLY A 86 -21.24 -24.24 -10.01
C GLY A 86 -22.47 -25.14 -10.20
N ALA A 87 -23.48 -24.95 -9.35
CA ALA A 87 -24.65 -25.83 -9.29
C ALA A 87 -25.45 -25.88 -10.60
N ALA A 88 -25.31 -24.85 -11.44
CA ALA A 88 -25.92 -24.76 -12.77
C ALA A 88 -24.92 -24.92 -13.92
N ALA A 89 -23.70 -25.42 -13.65
CA ALA A 89 -22.72 -25.69 -14.70
C ALA A 89 -23.22 -26.79 -15.64
N THR A 90 -23.25 -26.48 -16.94
CA THR A 90 -23.80 -27.36 -17.98
C THR A 90 -22.75 -28.29 -18.58
N SER A 91 -21.46 -27.92 -18.54
CA SER A 91 -20.37 -28.70 -19.10
C SER A 91 -19.01 -28.31 -18.50
N GLY A 92 -18.12 -29.30 -18.43
CA GLY A 92 -16.77 -29.18 -17.90
C GLY A 92 -16.71 -29.45 -16.39
N GLY A 93 -15.52 -29.80 -15.90
CA GLY A 93 -15.31 -30.21 -14.52
C GLY A 93 -14.21 -29.41 -13.82
N ALA A 94 -13.89 -29.82 -12.59
CA ALA A 94 -12.78 -29.22 -11.84
C ALA A 94 -11.45 -29.31 -12.60
N ALA A 95 -11.25 -30.35 -13.42
CA ALA A 95 -10.07 -30.49 -14.26
C ALA A 95 -9.94 -29.36 -15.29
N ASP A 96 -11.04 -28.95 -15.93
CA ASP A 96 -11.03 -27.86 -16.92
C ASP A 96 -10.80 -26.50 -16.25
N ALA A 97 -11.41 -26.29 -15.08
CA ALA A 97 -11.16 -25.10 -14.25
C ALA A 97 -9.67 -24.99 -13.87
N MET A 98 -9.07 -26.08 -13.40
CA MET A 98 -7.65 -26.11 -13.06
C MET A 98 -6.76 -25.98 -14.30
N GLY A 99 -7.15 -26.55 -15.44
CA GLY A 99 -6.46 -26.40 -16.71
C GLY A 99 -6.38 -24.94 -17.16
N LEU A 100 -7.49 -24.20 -17.09
CA LEU A 100 -7.52 -22.76 -17.36
C LEU A 100 -6.75 -21.96 -16.31
N TRP A 101 -6.83 -22.33 -15.04
CA TRP A 101 -6.10 -21.63 -14.00
C TRP A 101 -4.58 -21.75 -14.16
N PHE A 102 -4.05 -22.95 -14.43
CA PHE A 102 -2.61 -23.12 -14.66
C PHE A 102 -2.18 -22.61 -16.04
N GLY A 103 -2.94 -22.89 -17.09
CA GLY A 103 -2.60 -22.51 -18.45
C GLY A 103 -2.78 -21.02 -18.71
N MET A 104 -4.01 -20.52 -18.52
CA MET A 104 -4.34 -19.13 -18.79
C MET A 104 -3.87 -18.20 -17.67
N THR A 105 -4.22 -18.44 -16.41
CA THR A 105 -3.87 -17.47 -15.35
C THR A 105 -2.37 -17.46 -15.05
N TRP A 106 -1.78 -18.62 -14.72
CA TRP A 106 -0.34 -18.66 -14.41
C TRP A 106 0.55 -18.54 -15.64
N GLY A 107 0.30 -19.33 -16.68
CA GLY A 107 1.12 -19.32 -17.89
C GLY A 107 0.94 -18.06 -18.74
N TYR A 108 -0.28 -17.78 -19.18
CA TYR A 108 -0.54 -16.70 -20.13
C TYR A 108 -0.66 -15.31 -19.49
N THR A 109 -1.30 -15.18 -18.33
CA THR A 109 -1.53 -13.86 -17.71
C THR A 109 -0.36 -13.41 -16.84
N ILE A 110 0.24 -14.30 -16.03
CA ILE A 110 1.34 -13.93 -15.12
C ILE A 110 2.71 -14.14 -15.75
N PHE A 111 3.02 -15.35 -16.21
CA PHE A 111 4.39 -15.62 -16.64
C PHE A 111 4.75 -14.83 -17.90
N LEU A 112 3.81 -14.72 -18.85
CA LEU A 112 4.00 -13.88 -20.03
C LEU A 112 4.14 -12.40 -19.68
N SER A 113 3.33 -11.84 -18.77
CA SER A 113 3.45 -10.43 -18.38
C SER A 113 4.77 -10.12 -17.70
N VAL A 114 5.29 -11.03 -16.88
CA VAL A 114 6.63 -10.91 -16.28
C VAL A 114 7.72 -10.91 -17.36
N ILE A 115 7.69 -11.86 -18.29
CA ILE A 115 8.65 -11.90 -19.40
C ILE A 115 8.54 -10.65 -20.27
N TYR A 116 7.32 -10.28 -20.63
CA TYR A 116 7.03 -9.13 -21.48
C TYR A 116 7.55 -7.84 -20.85
N GLY A 117 7.17 -7.58 -19.60
CA GLY A 117 7.64 -6.42 -18.84
C GLY A 117 9.16 -6.40 -18.71
N ALA A 118 9.79 -7.54 -18.40
CA ALA A 118 11.25 -7.62 -18.28
C ALA A 118 11.95 -7.32 -19.61
N VAL A 119 11.48 -7.89 -20.72
CA VAL A 119 12.05 -7.65 -22.06
C VAL A 119 11.87 -6.19 -22.47
N VAL A 120 10.65 -5.65 -22.37
CA VAL A 120 10.37 -4.27 -22.79
C VAL A 120 11.08 -3.26 -21.90
N GLY A 121 11.13 -3.48 -20.58
CA GLY A 121 11.87 -2.63 -19.64
C GLY A 121 13.38 -2.66 -19.91
N TRP A 122 13.96 -3.83 -20.16
CA TRP A 122 15.37 -3.97 -20.51
C TRP A 122 15.69 -3.28 -21.85
N VAL A 123 14.89 -3.53 -22.89
CA VAL A 123 15.06 -2.86 -24.19
C VAL A 123 14.93 -1.35 -24.05
N GLY A 124 13.93 -0.85 -23.31
CA GLY A 124 13.76 0.57 -23.03
C GLY A 124 14.98 1.19 -22.35
N LYS A 125 15.57 0.48 -21.39
CA LYS A 125 16.79 0.89 -20.69
C LYS A 125 18.00 1.01 -21.62
N GLU A 126 18.24 -0.02 -22.43
CA GLU A 126 19.37 -0.04 -23.37
C GLU A 126 19.20 1.02 -24.47
N LEU A 127 17.98 1.22 -24.97
CA LEU A 127 17.68 2.26 -25.96
C LEU A 127 17.89 3.66 -25.39
N LEU A 128 17.48 3.90 -24.14
CA LEU A 128 17.67 5.21 -23.51
C LEU A 128 19.16 5.51 -23.28
N HIS A 129 19.93 4.54 -22.77
CA HIS A 129 21.39 4.68 -22.63
C HIS A 129 22.07 4.91 -23.99
N PHE A 130 21.67 4.18 -25.02
CA PHE A 130 22.19 4.37 -26.37
C PHE A 130 21.91 5.78 -26.87
N ALA A 131 20.68 6.27 -26.71
CA ALA A 131 20.26 7.58 -27.20
C ALA A 131 20.95 8.72 -26.43
N GLU A 132 21.08 8.60 -25.10
CA GLU A 132 21.79 9.57 -24.27
C GLU A 132 23.29 9.64 -24.62
N LYS A 133 23.96 8.50 -24.77
CA LYS A 133 25.38 8.43 -25.15
C LYS A 133 25.67 9.13 -26.48
N HIS A 134 24.70 9.17 -27.39
CA HIS A 134 24.83 9.84 -28.69
C HIS A 134 24.24 11.27 -28.70
N ASN A 135 23.82 11.79 -27.55
CA ASN A 135 23.18 13.11 -27.40
C ASN A 135 21.91 13.26 -28.25
N TYR A 136 21.10 12.20 -28.37
CA TYR A 136 19.82 12.23 -29.09
C TYR A 136 18.63 12.66 -28.23
N VAL A 137 18.80 12.73 -26.91
CA VAL A 137 17.72 12.98 -25.96
C VAL A 137 18.05 14.23 -25.15
N ASP A 138 17.13 15.19 -25.19
CA ASP A 138 17.12 16.36 -24.30
C ASP A 138 16.57 15.98 -22.91
N ARG A 139 16.76 16.87 -21.93
CA ARG A 139 16.41 16.59 -20.53
C ARG A 139 14.90 16.38 -20.35
N GLU A 140 14.08 17.13 -21.06
CA GLU A 140 12.63 17.04 -20.99
C GLU A 140 12.15 15.69 -21.56
N SER A 141 12.66 15.29 -22.73
CA SER A 141 12.39 13.98 -23.33
C SER A 141 12.85 12.82 -22.44
N PHE A 142 13.98 12.99 -21.75
CA PHE A 142 14.49 12.00 -20.79
C PHE A 142 13.50 11.74 -19.64
N LEU A 143 12.98 12.82 -19.04
CA LEU A 143 12.02 12.74 -17.93
C LEU A 143 10.68 12.12 -18.33
N VAL A 144 10.21 12.43 -19.55
CA VAL A 144 8.94 11.92 -20.08
C VAL A 144 9.04 10.45 -20.50
N PHE A 145 10.25 9.93 -20.75
CA PHE A 145 10.46 8.57 -21.24
C PHE A 145 9.82 7.50 -20.35
N ALA A 146 9.90 7.63 -19.02
CA ALA A 146 9.29 6.66 -18.10
C ALA A 146 7.76 6.58 -18.26
N ILE A 147 7.09 7.72 -18.51
CA ILE A 147 5.65 7.78 -18.74
C ILE A 147 5.31 7.20 -20.12
N ALA A 148 6.10 7.54 -21.14
CA ALA A 148 5.94 6.98 -22.47
C ALA A 148 6.11 5.45 -22.47
N LEU A 149 7.10 4.94 -21.73
CA LEU A 149 7.32 3.51 -21.54
C LEU A 149 6.14 2.85 -20.82
N ALA A 150 5.62 3.46 -19.74
CA ALA A 150 4.45 2.95 -19.03
C ALA A 150 3.22 2.87 -19.95
N LEU A 151 2.92 3.93 -20.71
CA LEU A 151 1.82 3.94 -21.67
C LEU A 151 2.03 2.94 -22.81
N PHE A 152 3.27 2.79 -23.27
CA PHE A 152 3.62 1.80 -24.28
C PHE A 152 3.38 0.38 -23.78
N VAL A 153 3.86 0.04 -22.58
CA VAL A 153 3.64 -1.27 -21.96
C VAL A 153 2.15 -1.50 -21.74
N LEU A 154 1.42 -0.54 -21.17
CA LEU A 154 -0.03 -0.64 -20.95
C LEU A 154 -0.78 -0.94 -22.26
N GLY A 155 -0.53 -0.16 -23.32
CA GLY A 155 -1.21 -0.32 -24.60
C GLY A 155 -0.87 -1.64 -25.31
N THR A 156 0.41 -1.98 -25.39
CA THR A 156 0.87 -3.17 -26.12
C THR A 156 0.61 -4.47 -25.36
N CYS A 157 0.78 -4.48 -24.03
CA CYS A 157 0.45 -5.60 -23.16
C CYS A 157 -1.06 -5.86 -23.16
N GLY A 158 -1.88 -4.81 -23.13
CA GLY A 158 -3.33 -4.90 -23.26
C GLY A 158 -3.77 -5.51 -24.59
N MET A 159 -3.08 -5.19 -25.70
CA MET A 159 -3.33 -5.83 -27.01
C MET A 159 -2.97 -7.32 -27.02
N VAL A 160 -1.94 -7.72 -26.27
CA VAL A 160 -1.59 -9.14 -26.06
C VAL A 160 -2.59 -9.83 -25.14
N GLY A 161 -3.34 -9.09 -24.31
CA GLY A 161 -4.33 -9.65 -23.40
C GLY A 161 -3.71 -10.35 -22.18
N THR A 162 -2.51 -9.94 -21.78
CA THR A 162 -1.85 -10.39 -20.54
C THR A 162 -1.91 -9.28 -19.47
N ASP A 163 -1.44 -9.55 -18.25
CA ASP A 163 -1.55 -8.61 -17.13
C ASP A 163 -0.67 -7.36 -17.34
N ASP A 164 -1.32 -6.26 -17.71
CA ASP A 164 -0.70 -4.97 -18.01
C ASP A 164 -0.19 -4.24 -16.75
N VAL A 165 -0.85 -4.41 -15.62
CA VAL A 165 -0.41 -3.86 -14.32
C VAL A 165 0.88 -4.54 -13.87
N LEU A 166 0.92 -5.88 -13.91
CA LEU A 166 2.13 -6.63 -13.57
C LEU A 166 3.25 -6.36 -14.57
N ALA A 167 2.95 -6.31 -15.87
CA ALA A 167 3.93 -5.98 -16.89
C ALA A 167 4.54 -4.59 -16.67
N CYS A 168 3.72 -3.57 -16.36
CA CYS A 168 4.20 -2.23 -16.02
C CYS A 168 5.11 -2.24 -14.79
N PHE A 169 4.73 -2.97 -13.74
CA PHE A 169 5.56 -3.10 -12.53
C PHE A 169 6.92 -3.74 -12.84
N ILE A 170 6.95 -4.85 -13.56
CA ILE A 170 8.20 -5.53 -13.93
C ILE A 170 9.04 -4.70 -14.90
N ALA A 171 8.41 -4.02 -15.86
CA ALA A 171 9.08 -3.12 -16.78
C ALA A 171 9.76 -1.97 -16.05
N GLY A 172 9.06 -1.32 -15.10
CA GLY A 172 9.64 -0.26 -14.27
C GLY A 172 10.85 -0.75 -13.48
N ASN A 173 10.73 -1.89 -12.79
CA ASN A 173 11.84 -2.49 -12.02
C ASN A 173 13.04 -2.82 -12.93
N THR A 174 12.79 -3.41 -14.09
CA THR A 174 13.87 -3.79 -15.02
C THR A 174 14.52 -2.57 -15.67
N PHE A 175 13.71 -1.57 -16.00
CA PHE A 175 14.17 -0.30 -16.54
C PHE A 175 15.09 0.46 -15.59
N THR A 176 14.82 0.40 -14.27
CA THR A 176 15.61 1.08 -13.24
C THR A 176 16.66 0.19 -12.56
N TRP A 177 16.98 -1.00 -13.09
CA TRP A 177 17.79 -2.00 -12.38
C TRP A 177 19.20 -1.50 -12.03
N ASP A 178 19.86 -0.77 -12.93
CA ASP A 178 21.20 -0.21 -12.71
C ASP A 178 21.20 1.10 -11.91
N ASP A 179 20.03 1.52 -11.43
CA ASP A 179 19.81 2.71 -10.60
C ASP A 179 20.11 4.06 -11.27
N TRP A 180 20.66 4.05 -12.49
CA TRP A 180 21.10 5.23 -13.20
C TRP A 180 19.96 6.22 -13.47
N PHE A 181 18.87 5.74 -14.08
CA PHE A 181 17.70 6.58 -14.37
C PHE A 181 17.10 7.19 -13.10
N ARG A 182 16.99 6.38 -12.02
CA ARG A 182 16.41 6.84 -10.75
C ARG A 182 17.24 7.95 -10.12
N LEU A 183 18.57 7.87 -10.20
CA LEU A 183 19.47 8.89 -9.68
C LEU A 183 19.35 10.19 -10.48
N GLU A 184 19.31 10.10 -11.80
CA GLU A 184 19.21 11.27 -12.69
C GLU A 184 17.87 12.01 -12.54
N THR A 185 16.79 11.29 -12.26
CA THR A 185 15.45 11.89 -12.08
C THR A 185 15.08 12.17 -10.62
N LYS A 186 15.98 11.94 -9.65
CA LYS A 186 15.63 11.97 -8.22
C LYS A 186 15.08 13.32 -7.75
N ASP A 187 15.65 14.41 -8.27
CA ASP A 187 15.29 15.77 -7.87
C ASP A 187 14.24 16.40 -8.80
N ASP A 188 13.74 15.62 -9.77
CA ASP A 188 12.70 16.07 -10.68
C ASP A 188 11.30 15.83 -10.12
N SER A 189 10.39 16.78 -10.38
CA SER A 189 9.02 16.75 -9.84
C SER A 189 7.98 16.26 -10.85
N LEU A 190 8.34 15.95 -12.09
CA LEU A 190 7.40 15.56 -13.14
C LEU A 190 6.66 14.27 -12.79
N GLN A 191 7.39 13.20 -12.44
CA GLN A 191 6.79 11.92 -12.09
C GLN A 191 5.87 12.04 -10.84
N PRO A 192 6.30 12.65 -9.73
CA PRO A 192 5.40 12.91 -8.59
C PRO A 192 4.18 13.77 -8.94
N THR A 193 4.34 14.77 -9.82
CA THR A 193 3.22 15.65 -10.22
C THR A 193 2.17 14.88 -11.01
N ILE A 194 2.61 14.03 -11.95
CA ILE A 194 1.70 13.20 -12.75
C ILE A 194 1.03 12.14 -11.89
N ASP A 195 1.78 11.47 -11.01
CA ASP A 195 1.22 10.55 -10.01
C ASP A 195 0.11 11.25 -9.19
N MET A 196 0.38 12.45 -8.66
CA MET A 196 -0.61 13.24 -7.93
C MET A 196 -1.85 13.57 -8.79
N LEU A 197 -1.68 14.01 -10.04
CA LEU A 197 -2.80 14.35 -10.93
C LEU A 197 -3.67 13.13 -11.27
N LEU A 198 -3.06 11.99 -11.57
CA LEU A 198 -3.76 10.73 -11.82
C LEU A 198 -4.52 10.27 -10.57
N ASN A 199 -3.88 10.33 -9.41
CA ASN A 199 -4.49 9.97 -8.13
C ASN A 199 -5.69 10.87 -7.80
N VAL A 200 -5.56 12.19 -7.93
CA VAL A 200 -6.69 13.11 -7.73
C VAL A 200 -7.82 12.78 -8.71
N THR A 201 -7.51 12.52 -9.98
CA THR A 201 -8.51 12.19 -11.00
C THR A 201 -9.27 10.92 -10.67
N ILE A 202 -8.57 9.83 -10.32
CA ILE A 202 -9.22 8.55 -10.01
C ILE A 202 -10.06 8.63 -8.73
N PHE A 203 -9.59 9.34 -7.70
CA PHE A 203 -10.37 9.49 -6.45
C PHE A 203 -11.59 10.41 -6.62
N LEU A 204 -11.52 11.42 -7.48
CA LEU A 204 -12.71 12.19 -7.89
C LEU A 204 -13.72 11.30 -8.60
N TRP A 205 -13.26 10.45 -9.52
CA TRP A 205 -14.11 9.48 -10.18
C TRP A 205 -14.72 8.48 -9.19
N TYR A 206 -13.96 8.00 -8.19
CA TYR A 206 -14.47 7.10 -7.14
C TYR A 206 -15.60 7.76 -6.37
N GLY A 207 -15.38 9.00 -5.90
CA GLY A 207 -16.40 9.76 -5.18
C GLY A 207 -17.71 9.90 -5.96
N ALA A 208 -17.62 10.03 -7.29
CA ALA A 208 -18.77 10.14 -8.18
C ALA A 208 -19.45 8.78 -8.49
N TYR A 209 -18.68 7.69 -8.53
CA TYR A 209 -19.18 6.37 -8.95
C TYR A 209 -19.69 5.49 -7.80
N ILE A 210 -19.30 5.77 -6.55
CA ILE A 210 -19.73 4.97 -5.39
C ILE A 210 -21.27 4.84 -5.33
N PRO A 211 -21.82 3.61 -5.25
CA PRO A 211 -23.26 3.39 -5.23
C PRO A 211 -23.84 3.63 -3.81
N TRP A 212 -23.84 4.88 -3.38
CA TRP A 212 -24.27 5.28 -2.02
C TRP A 212 -25.67 4.79 -1.65
N LYS A 213 -26.60 4.80 -2.62
CA LYS A 213 -27.97 4.34 -2.42
C LYS A 213 -28.01 2.84 -2.14
N ASP A 214 -27.24 2.05 -2.89
CA ASP A 214 -27.23 0.60 -2.78
C ASP A 214 -26.66 0.11 -1.45
N PHE A 215 -25.82 0.90 -0.75
CA PHE A 215 -25.34 0.51 0.59
C PHE A 215 -26.45 0.39 1.61
N HIS A 216 -27.50 1.22 1.50
CA HIS A 216 -28.65 1.17 2.38
C HIS A 216 -29.79 0.33 1.79
N ASP A 217 -30.06 0.50 0.50
CA ASP A 217 -31.20 -0.10 -0.20
C ASP A 217 -30.72 -1.17 -1.18
N ASN A 218 -30.50 -2.38 -0.66
CA ASN A 218 -30.18 -3.56 -1.46
C ASN A 218 -30.81 -4.82 -0.88
N SER A 219 -30.96 -5.85 -1.72
CA SER A 219 -31.56 -7.15 -1.37
C SER A 219 -30.54 -8.17 -0.83
N VAL A 220 -29.27 -7.80 -0.73
CA VAL A 220 -28.15 -8.71 -0.56
C VAL A 220 -27.65 -8.76 0.88
N ILE A 221 -27.34 -7.60 1.46
CA ILE A 221 -26.73 -7.47 2.78
C ILE A 221 -27.20 -6.16 3.44
N PRO A 222 -27.72 -6.21 4.67
CA PRO A 222 -28.16 -5.00 5.35
C PRO A 222 -26.95 -4.15 5.80
N LEU A 223 -27.13 -2.84 5.86
CA LEU A 223 -26.07 -1.86 6.15
C LEU A 223 -25.27 -2.18 7.43
N TRP A 224 -25.91 -2.63 8.50
CA TRP A 224 -25.21 -2.90 9.76
C TRP A 224 -24.26 -4.10 9.65
N HIS A 225 -24.58 -5.12 8.84
CA HIS A 225 -23.65 -6.21 8.55
C HIS A 225 -22.47 -5.73 7.70
N LEU A 226 -22.71 -4.82 6.74
CA LEU A 226 -21.62 -4.17 5.98
C LEU A 226 -20.66 -3.45 6.92
N VAL A 227 -21.16 -2.65 7.86
CA VAL A 227 -20.34 -1.92 8.84
C VAL A 227 -19.50 -2.88 9.68
N ILE A 228 -20.10 -3.95 10.22
CA ILE A 228 -19.37 -4.96 10.99
C ILE A 228 -18.32 -5.65 10.11
N LEU A 229 -18.67 -6.03 8.89
CA LEU A 229 -17.77 -6.63 7.93
C LEU A 229 -16.58 -5.70 7.64
N GLY A 230 -16.82 -4.40 7.44
CA GLY A 230 -15.77 -3.39 7.26
C GLY A 230 -14.80 -3.34 8.44
N ILE A 231 -15.33 -3.28 9.66
CA ILE A 231 -14.50 -3.28 10.89
C ILE A 231 -13.69 -4.58 11.00
N CYS A 232 -14.34 -5.73 10.81
CA CYS A 232 -13.68 -7.03 10.89
C CYS A 232 -12.60 -7.19 9.82
N VAL A 233 -12.86 -6.76 8.58
CA VAL A 233 -11.86 -6.82 7.50
C VAL A 233 -10.66 -5.93 7.82
N LEU A 234 -10.87 -4.70 8.28
CA LEU A 234 -9.77 -3.80 8.63
C LEU A 234 -8.88 -4.36 9.75
N VAL A 235 -9.47 -5.06 10.73
CA VAL A 235 -8.72 -5.60 11.88
C VAL A 235 -8.14 -6.99 11.60
N LEU A 236 -8.86 -7.87 10.91
CA LEU A 236 -8.53 -9.29 10.83
C LEU A 236 -7.90 -9.72 9.50
N ARG A 237 -8.05 -8.93 8.44
CA ARG A 237 -7.55 -9.30 7.11
C ARG A 237 -6.03 -9.39 7.06
N ARG A 238 -5.32 -8.44 7.67
CA ARG A 238 -3.86 -8.29 7.49
C ARG A 238 -3.09 -8.32 8.80
N LEU A 239 -3.52 -7.52 9.79
CA LEU A 239 -2.82 -7.36 11.06
C LEU A 239 -2.47 -8.68 11.77
N PRO A 240 -3.37 -9.68 11.93
CA PRO A 240 -3.04 -10.91 12.66
C PRO A 240 -2.01 -11.76 11.92
N TRP A 241 -2.02 -11.72 10.59
CA TRP A 241 -1.15 -12.53 9.74
C TRP A 241 0.25 -11.93 9.66
N VAL A 242 0.35 -10.62 9.42
CA VAL A 242 1.64 -9.92 9.46
C VAL A 242 2.25 -10.02 10.87
N PHE A 243 1.43 -9.84 11.92
CA PHE A 243 1.89 -10.03 13.29
C PHE A 243 2.28 -11.48 13.59
N GLY A 244 1.58 -12.50 13.06
CA GLY A 244 1.99 -13.89 13.22
C GLY A 244 3.30 -14.22 12.50
N MET A 245 3.52 -13.60 11.33
CA MET A 245 4.65 -13.87 10.44
C MET A 245 5.85 -12.95 10.65
N HIS A 246 5.76 -11.90 11.47
CA HIS A 246 6.82 -10.88 11.57
C HIS A 246 8.19 -11.46 11.89
N LYS A 247 8.26 -12.54 12.70
CA LYS A 247 9.52 -13.22 13.03
C LYS A 247 10.20 -13.92 11.84
N TRP A 248 9.49 -14.14 10.74
CA TRP A 248 10.03 -14.70 9.50
C TRP A 248 10.42 -13.63 8.49
N ILE A 249 10.06 -12.36 8.75
CA ILE A 249 10.35 -11.22 7.88
C ILE A 249 11.46 -10.42 8.55
N HIS A 250 12.71 -10.60 8.09
CA HIS A 250 13.87 -9.97 8.71
C HIS A 250 13.80 -8.43 8.76
N GLN A 251 13.03 -7.82 7.87
CA GLN A 251 12.80 -6.38 7.82
C GLN A 251 11.88 -5.87 8.96
N ILE A 252 11.12 -6.76 9.62
CA ILE A 252 10.16 -6.43 10.70
C ILE A 252 10.68 -6.99 12.02
N GLU A 253 11.61 -6.26 12.64
CA GLU A 253 12.24 -6.71 13.88
C GLU A 253 11.36 -6.42 15.11
N GLU A 254 10.69 -5.27 15.14
CA GLU A 254 9.93 -4.83 16.30
C GLU A 254 8.44 -5.15 16.20
N VAL A 255 7.82 -5.43 17.35
CA VAL A 255 6.35 -5.58 17.47
C VAL A 255 5.61 -4.33 16.98
N LYS A 256 6.14 -3.13 17.25
CA LYS A 256 5.54 -1.87 16.78
C LYS A 256 5.56 -1.78 15.25
N GLN A 257 6.65 -2.22 14.62
CA GLN A 257 6.76 -2.28 13.16
C GLN A 257 5.79 -3.32 12.61
N ALA A 258 5.64 -4.49 13.25
CA ALA A 258 4.68 -5.51 12.82
C ALA A 258 3.23 -5.03 12.87
N VAL A 259 2.86 -4.28 13.92
CA VAL A 259 1.53 -3.67 14.03
C VAL A 259 1.35 -2.57 13.00
N PHE A 260 2.35 -1.71 12.81
CA PHE A 260 2.33 -0.64 11.82
C PHE A 260 2.16 -1.20 10.40
N VAL A 261 3.08 -2.08 9.99
CA VAL A 261 3.04 -2.75 8.70
C VAL A 261 1.73 -3.49 8.58
N GLY A 262 1.32 -4.31 9.56
CA GLY A 262 0.07 -5.07 9.51
C GLY A 262 -1.20 -4.23 9.37
N PHE A 263 -1.22 -3.02 9.95
CA PHE A 263 -2.31 -2.07 9.82
C PHE A 263 -2.30 -1.36 8.45
N PHE A 264 -1.14 -0.90 7.99
CA PHE A 264 -1.03 -0.11 6.76
C PHE A 264 -0.94 -0.98 5.51
N GLY A 265 -2.11 -1.48 5.09
CA GLY A 265 -2.32 -2.23 3.84
C GLY A 265 -3.71 -1.90 3.28
N PRO A 266 -3.92 -0.65 2.85
CA PRO A 266 -5.23 -0.16 2.48
C PRO A 266 -5.78 -0.91 1.25
N ILE A 267 -7.09 -1.12 1.26
CA ILE A 267 -7.91 -1.45 0.10
C ILE A 267 -8.15 -0.15 -0.66
N GLY A 268 -7.87 -0.14 -1.96
CA GLY A 268 -7.97 1.05 -2.79
C GLY A 268 -8.23 0.71 -4.24
N VAL A 269 -7.37 1.19 -5.15
CA VAL A 269 -7.68 1.26 -6.57
C VAL A 269 -7.83 -0.13 -7.19
N SER A 270 -6.91 -1.04 -6.88
CA SER A 270 -6.92 -2.40 -7.39
C SER A 270 -8.17 -3.20 -7.01
N ALA A 271 -8.79 -2.93 -5.86
CA ALA A 271 -10.01 -3.63 -5.49
C ALA A 271 -11.18 -3.34 -6.43
N VAL A 272 -11.28 -2.10 -6.88
CA VAL A 272 -12.28 -1.67 -7.86
C VAL A 272 -11.94 -2.23 -9.25
N PHE A 273 -10.66 -2.27 -9.62
CA PHE A 273 -10.22 -2.93 -10.86
C PHE A 273 -10.68 -4.40 -10.91
N TYR A 274 -10.40 -5.17 -9.86
CA TYR A 274 -10.85 -6.57 -9.79
C TYR A 274 -12.37 -6.72 -9.68
N LEU A 275 -13.08 -5.75 -9.10
CA LEU A 275 -14.53 -5.71 -9.14
C LEU A 275 -15.03 -5.67 -10.60
N PHE A 276 -14.49 -4.78 -11.44
CA PHE A 276 -14.91 -4.69 -12.85
C PHE A 276 -14.56 -5.95 -13.63
N ILE A 277 -13.35 -6.52 -13.45
CA ILE A 277 -12.99 -7.80 -14.06
C ILE A 277 -13.98 -8.91 -13.65
N SER A 278 -14.40 -8.93 -12.38
CA SER A 278 -15.36 -9.92 -11.90
C SER A 278 -16.73 -9.75 -12.54
N LEU A 279 -17.22 -8.50 -12.65
CA LEU A 279 -18.50 -8.21 -13.29
C LEU A 279 -18.48 -8.56 -14.78
N GLU A 280 -17.42 -8.18 -15.49
CA GLU A 280 -17.22 -8.52 -16.91
C GLU A 280 -17.16 -10.04 -17.10
N PHE A 281 -16.47 -10.77 -16.22
CA PHE A 281 -16.44 -12.23 -16.30
C PHE A 281 -17.82 -12.85 -16.10
N ILE A 282 -18.60 -12.34 -15.13
CA ILE A 282 -19.97 -12.80 -14.88
C ILE A 282 -20.83 -12.57 -16.11
N GLU A 283 -20.78 -11.37 -16.70
CA GLU A 283 -21.55 -11.02 -17.89
C GLU A 283 -21.14 -11.86 -19.11
N ALA A 284 -19.84 -12.00 -19.36
CA ALA A 284 -19.35 -12.69 -20.55
C ALA A 284 -19.43 -14.23 -20.48
N HIS A 285 -19.36 -14.82 -19.28
CA HIS A 285 -19.18 -16.27 -19.14
C HIS A 285 -20.19 -16.96 -18.23
N LEU A 286 -20.96 -16.20 -17.44
CA LEU A 286 -21.91 -16.73 -16.46
C LEU A 286 -23.32 -16.16 -16.64
N SER A 287 -23.58 -15.47 -17.76
CA SER A 287 -24.90 -15.00 -18.17
C SER A 287 -25.35 -15.66 -19.47
N ASP A 288 -26.66 -15.66 -19.71
CA ASP A 288 -27.26 -16.11 -20.97
C ASP A 288 -27.13 -15.06 -22.10
N GLU A 289 -27.62 -15.38 -23.30
CA GLU A 289 -27.58 -14.48 -24.47
C GLU A 289 -28.38 -13.17 -24.26
N ASP A 290 -29.34 -13.17 -23.31
CA ASP A 290 -30.12 -11.99 -22.92
C ASP A 290 -29.42 -11.16 -21.81
N GLY A 291 -28.20 -11.55 -21.40
CA GLY A 291 -27.44 -10.91 -20.33
C GLY A 291 -27.95 -11.22 -18.92
N ARG A 292 -28.82 -12.21 -18.75
CA ARG A 292 -29.30 -12.61 -17.42
C ARG A 292 -28.31 -13.58 -16.76
N PRO A 293 -27.88 -13.32 -15.52
CA PRO A 293 -26.95 -14.19 -14.82
C PRO A 293 -27.58 -15.57 -14.55
N ARG A 294 -26.74 -16.60 -14.64
CA ARG A 294 -27.09 -17.97 -14.29
C ARG A 294 -27.65 -18.05 -12.86
N SER A 295 -28.58 -18.98 -12.62
CA SER A 295 -29.38 -19.03 -11.38
C SER A 295 -28.56 -19.11 -10.09
N ASP A 296 -27.40 -19.77 -10.13
CA ASP A 296 -26.49 -19.91 -9.00
C ASP A 296 -25.67 -18.65 -8.73
N VAL A 297 -25.44 -17.77 -9.72
CA VAL A 297 -24.66 -16.53 -9.60
C VAL A 297 -25.50 -15.26 -9.63
N LYS A 298 -26.83 -15.38 -9.60
CA LYS A 298 -27.78 -14.24 -9.70
C LYS A 298 -27.43 -13.06 -8.79
N ASN A 299 -27.01 -13.34 -7.55
CA ASN A 299 -26.67 -12.32 -6.57
C ASN A 299 -25.17 -11.98 -6.52
N LEU A 300 -24.31 -12.72 -7.23
CA LEU A 300 -22.86 -12.58 -7.15
C LEU A 300 -22.39 -11.20 -7.64
N GLY A 301 -22.96 -10.71 -8.74
CA GLY A 301 -22.62 -9.39 -9.28
C GLY A 301 -22.93 -8.27 -8.28
N ASP A 302 -24.15 -8.24 -7.76
CA ASP A 302 -24.58 -7.24 -6.78
C ASP A 302 -23.81 -7.38 -5.45
N GLN A 303 -23.57 -8.61 -4.97
CA GLN A 303 -22.73 -8.89 -3.80
C GLN A 303 -21.33 -8.32 -3.96
N THR A 304 -20.69 -8.61 -5.09
CA THR A 304 -19.33 -8.13 -5.37
C THR A 304 -19.31 -6.63 -5.44
N ARG A 305 -20.25 -6.00 -6.17
CA ARG A 305 -20.36 -4.54 -6.28
C ARG A 305 -20.51 -3.87 -4.92
N ILE A 306 -21.50 -4.27 -4.14
CA ILE A 306 -21.83 -3.62 -2.86
C ILE A 306 -20.71 -3.81 -1.85
N ILE A 307 -20.23 -5.05 -1.67
CA ILE A 307 -19.24 -5.38 -0.63
C ILE A 307 -17.88 -4.76 -0.95
N VAL A 308 -17.41 -4.87 -2.20
CA VAL A 308 -16.09 -4.36 -2.58
C VAL A 308 -16.05 -2.83 -2.50
N TRP A 309 -17.08 -2.14 -2.99
CA TRP A 309 -17.15 -0.68 -2.85
C TRP A 309 -17.21 -0.25 -1.38
N PHE A 310 -18.03 -0.91 -0.57
CA PHE A 310 -18.15 -0.57 0.84
C PHE A 310 -16.81 -0.76 1.59
N LEU A 311 -16.14 -1.89 1.38
CA LEU A 311 -14.83 -2.18 1.98
C LEU A 311 -13.75 -1.18 1.52
N THR A 312 -13.79 -0.79 0.23
CA THR A 312 -12.88 0.21 -0.34
C THR A 312 -13.08 1.56 0.35
N VAL A 313 -14.33 2.02 0.51
CA VAL A 313 -14.66 3.27 1.22
C VAL A 313 -14.21 3.22 2.69
N CYS A 314 -14.55 2.15 3.42
CA CYS A 314 -14.12 1.98 4.81
C CYS A 314 -12.60 2.07 4.95
N SER A 315 -11.87 1.42 4.04
CA SER A 315 -10.43 1.43 4.03
C SER A 315 -9.84 2.81 3.73
N ILE A 316 -10.30 3.48 2.67
CA ILE A 316 -9.81 4.81 2.29
C ILE A 316 -10.01 5.79 3.45
N VAL A 317 -11.19 5.78 4.08
CA VAL A 317 -11.52 6.68 5.19
C VAL A 317 -10.67 6.37 6.42
N VAL A 318 -10.59 5.11 6.85
CA VAL A 318 -9.87 4.74 8.08
C VAL A 318 -8.36 4.95 7.93
N HIS A 319 -7.75 4.49 6.84
CA HIS A 319 -6.32 4.67 6.62
C HIS A 319 -5.97 6.12 6.32
N GLY A 320 -6.77 6.82 5.50
CA GLY A 320 -6.54 8.23 5.16
C GLY A 320 -6.61 9.16 6.38
N LEU A 321 -7.51 8.90 7.33
CA LEU A 321 -7.64 9.69 8.56
C LEU A 321 -6.67 9.26 9.66
N SER A 322 -6.10 8.07 9.60
CA SER A 322 -5.24 7.53 10.66
C SER A 322 -3.99 8.39 10.94
N ILE A 323 -3.37 8.96 9.91
CA ILE A 323 -2.15 9.79 10.06
C ILE A 323 -2.48 11.17 10.66
N PRO A 324 -3.44 11.95 10.15
CA PRO A 324 -3.86 13.20 10.78
C PRO A 324 -4.30 13.01 12.24
N VAL A 325 -5.11 11.99 12.51
CA VAL A 325 -5.61 11.67 13.86
C VAL A 325 -4.46 11.25 14.76
N GLY A 326 -3.52 10.43 14.28
CA GLY A 326 -2.31 10.06 15.02
C GLY A 326 -1.49 11.29 15.40
N LYS A 327 -1.22 12.19 14.45
CA LYS A 327 -0.50 13.45 14.72
C LYS A 327 -1.20 14.32 15.74
N LEU A 328 -2.53 14.49 15.62
CA LEU A 328 -3.34 15.23 16.61
C LEU A 328 -3.28 14.56 17.98
N GLY A 329 -3.37 13.24 18.04
CA GLY A 329 -3.25 12.44 19.26
C GLY A 329 -1.88 12.55 19.94
N PHE A 330 -0.78 12.75 19.19
CA PHE A 330 0.54 13.04 19.76
C PHE A 330 0.67 14.49 20.29
N HIS A 331 -0.11 15.44 19.77
CA HIS A 331 -0.09 16.85 20.20
C HIS A 331 -1.08 17.15 21.33
N ALA A 332 -2.21 16.44 21.39
CA ALA A 332 -3.21 16.52 22.44
C ALA A 332 -2.66 16.35 23.87
N PRO A 333 -1.77 15.39 24.19
CA PRO A 333 -1.24 15.26 25.53
C PRO A 333 -0.39 16.47 25.93
N ARG A 334 0.27 17.18 25.01
CA ARG A 334 1.06 18.38 25.36
C ARG A 334 0.18 19.58 25.68
N THR A 335 -0.96 19.73 25.01
CA THR A 335 -1.92 20.81 25.29
C THR A 335 -2.77 20.52 26.52
N LEU A 336 -3.27 19.28 26.68
CA LEU A 336 -4.02 18.88 27.87
C LEU A 336 -3.14 18.90 29.13
N SER A 337 -1.88 18.45 29.05
CA SER A 337 -0.96 18.54 30.20
C SER A 337 -0.71 19.99 30.61
N ARG A 338 -0.66 20.91 29.65
CA ARG A 338 -0.44 22.34 29.91
C ARG A 338 -1.70 23.02 30.49
N VAL A 339 -2.88 22.69 29.99
CA VAL A 339 -4.17 23.19 30.54
C VAL A 339 -4.46 22.61 31.92
N VAL A 340 -4.14 21.32 32.15
CA VAL A 340 -4.25 20.69 33.47
C VAL A 340 -3.22 21.26 34.43
N SER A 341 -1.99 21.53 33.98
CA SER A 341 -0.98 22.19 34.81
C SER A 341 -1.34 23.64 35.14
N GLU A 342 -1.87 24.42 34.19
CA GLU A 342 -2.38 25.78 34.43
C GLU A 342 -3.58 25.78 35.38
N SER A 343 -4.50 24.83 35.24
CA SER A 343 -5.66 24.65 36.14
C SER A 343 -5.28 24.16 37.55
N LEU A 344 -4.14 23.47 37.69
CA LEU A 344 -3.60 23.02 38.99
C LEU A 344 -2.75 24.10 39.67
N SER A 345 -2.15 25.03 38.93
CA SER A 345 -1.43 26.18 39.49
C SER A 345 -2.34 27.31 39.99
N ASP A 346 -3.59 27.39 39.50
CA ASP A 346 -4.59 28.37 39.94
C ASP A 346 -5.50 27.86 41.08
N ALA A 347 -5.24 26.67 41.63
CA ALA A 347 -5.99 26.15 42.76
C ALA A 347 -5.40 26.71 44.09
N PRO A 348 -6.20 27.35 44.96
CA PRO A 348 -5.72 27.79 46.27
C PRO A 348 -5.29 26.57 47.08
N THR A 349 -4.11 26.65 47.70
CA THR A 349 -3.58 25.62 48.61
C THR A 349 -4.53 25.39 49.79
N GLY A 350 -5.42 24.41 49.65
CA GLY A 350 -6.38 24.00 50.67
C GLY A 350 -6.76 22.53 50.46
N GLY A 351 -6.36 21.68 51.40
CA GLY A 351 -6.22 20.25 51.16
C GLY A 351 -7.51 19.46 50.92
N ARG A 352 -7.40 18.45 50.06
CA ARG A 352 -8.05 17.13 50.22
C ARG A 352 -7.48 16.15 49.19
N ARG A 353 -6.82 15.09 49.67
CA ARG A 353 -6.44 13.93 48.86
C ARG A 353 -7.69 13.35 48.20
N ARG A 354 -7.72 13.33 46.88
CA ARG A 354 -8.76 12.66 46.08
C ARG A 354 -8.08 11.57 45.25
N ASN A 355 -8.48 10.32 45.48
CA ASN A 355 -7.92 9.13 44.82
C ASN A 355 -8.13 9.20 43.30
N ILE A 356 -7.05 8.99 42.54
CA ILE A 356 -7.04 8.85 41.07
C ILE A 356 -6.94 7.35 40.75
N PRO A 357 -7.72 6.80 39.79
CA PRO A 357 -7.76 5.38 39.53
C PRO A 357 -6.50 4.84 38.83
N PHE A 358 -6.22 3.59 39.16
CA PHE A 358 -5.07 2.75 38.87
C PHE A 358 -4.99 2.33 37.38
N ILE A 359 -4.59 3.21 36.48
CA ILE A 359 -4.14 2.81 35.11
C ILE A 359 -2.91 3.64 34.76
N GLY A 360 -1.73 3.12 35.08
CA GLY A 360 -0.46 3.79 34.80
C GLY A 360 0.79 2.99 35.17
N ARG A 361 0.63 1.86 35.87
CA ARG A 361 1.77 1.10 36.43
C ARG A 361 2.38 0.05 35.50
N TYR A 362 1.91 -0.08 34.25
CA TYR A 362 2.48 -1.04 33.29
C TYR A 362 3.34 -0.40 32.18
N PHE A 363 3.44 0.93 32.11
CA PHE A 363 4.18 1.62 31.04
C PHE A 363 5.48 2.30 31.47
N PHE A 364 5.79 2.37 32.77
CA PHE A 364 7.01 3.02 33.24
C PHE A 364 7.74 2.12 34.25
N GLY A 365 8.91 1.63 33.83
CA GLY A 365 9.89 1.01 34.72
C GLY A 365 10.45 2.02 35.74
N PRO A 366 11.15 1.55 36.79
CA PRO A 366 11.43 2.37 37.96
C PRO A 366 12.45 3.48 37.69
N ASP A 367 12.07 4.72 38.00
CA ASP A 367 12.94 5.90 38.05
C ASP A 367 14.11 5.69 39.03
N LYS A 368 15.35 5.83 38.55
CA LYS A 368 16.50 6.16 39.39
C LYS A 368 16.46 7.65 39.68
N LYS A 369 16.11 8.00 40.92
CA LYS A 369 16.40 9.32 41.50
C LYS A 369 17.90 9.45 41.76
N ASP A 370 18.41 10.65 41.47
CA ASP A 370 19.59 11.34 42.03
C ASP A 370 20.64 11.76 40.99
N ALA A 371 20.45 12.95 40.41
CA ALA A 371 21.54 13.84 40.00
C ALA A 371 21.04 15.29 39.97
N ARG A 372 21.72 16.18 40.70
CA ARG A 372 21.44 17.61 40.83
C ARG A 372 21.72 18.35 39.51
N PRO A 373 21.09 19.50 39.21
CA PRO A 373 21.38 20.24 37.99
C PRO A 373 22.70 21.01 38.12
N ALA A 374 23.62 20.81 37.16
CA ALA A 374 24.79 21.68 37.00
C ALA A 374 24.42 22.83 36.07
N THR A 375 24.31 24.03 36.64
CA THR A 375 24.28 25.32 35.96
C THR A 375 25.69 25.69 35.48
N GLY A 376 25.88 25.95 34.19
CA GLY A 376 27.08 26.57 33.62
C GLY A 376 26.80 27.15 32.23
N PRO A 377 27.36 28.31 31.86
CA PRO A 377 27.06 28.96 30.58
C PRO A 377 27.71 28.23 29.40
N ILE A 378 26.99 28.19 28.27
CA ILE A 378 27.49 27.72 26.98
C ILE A 378 28.47 28.76 26.42
N VAL A 379 29.71 28.35 26.17
CA VAL A 379 30.72 29.17 25.47
C VAL A 379 30.72 28.75 23.99
N ILE A 380 30.37 29.68 23.11
CA ILE A 380 30.52 29.52 21.65
C ILE A 380 31.90 30.11 21.27
N THR A 381 32.87 29.27 20.93
CA THR A 381 34.13 29.73 20.31
C THR A 381 34.01 29.69 18.79
N GLY A 382 34.39 30.81 18.16
CA GLY A 382 34.19 31.10 16.75
C GLY A 382 35.13 30.35 15.80
N ALA A 383 34.74 30.36 14.52
CA ALA A 383 35.43 29.77 13.39
C ALA A 383 36.87 30.27 13.24
N GLN A 384 37.84 29.35 13.22
CA GLN A 384 39.21 29.64 12.79
C GLN A 384 39.41 29.19 11.33
N ARG A 385 39.66 30.17 10.45
CA ARG A 385 40.23 29.95 9.12
C ARG A 385 41.72 29.63 9.28
N MET A 386 42.16 28.42 8.95
CA MET A 386 43.57 28.16 8.69
C MET A 386 43.88 28.48 7.22
N ARG A 387 44.72 29.50 7.00
CA ARG A 387 45.49 29.69 5.78
C ARG A 387 46.63 28.67 5.79
N SER A 388 46.83 27.95 4.70
CA SER A 388 48.16 27.46 4.31
C SER A 388 48.26 27.41 2.78
N GLU A 389 49.48 27.64 2.31
CA GLU A 389 49.88 28.11 1.00
C GLU A 389 49.86 27.00 -0.08
N LEU A 390 49.64 27.41 -1.34
CA LEU A 390 49.75 26.58 -2.56
C LEU A 390 51.22 26.14 -2.81
N PRO A 391 51.48 24.99 -3.48
CA PRO A 391 51.40 24.92 -4.95
C PRO A 391 50.82 23.62 -5.56
N VAL A 392 49.94 23.83 -6.56
CA VAL A 392 49.76 23.14 -7.87
C VAL A 392 50.14 21.65 -7.98
N HIS A 393 49.15 20.76 -8.19
CA HIS A 393 48.93 19.97 -9.41
C HIS A 393 47.74 18.98 -9.30
N ALA A 394 46.93 18.95 -10.37
CA ALA A 394 46.12 17.85 -10.91
C ALA A 394 44.94 17.24 -10.09
N GLY A 395 43.76 17.26 -10.71
CA GLY A 395 42.64 16.33 -10.46
C GLY A 395 41.56 16.88 -9.53
N ASP A 396 40.47 17.42 -10.10
CA ASP A 396 39.30 17.85 -9.32
C ASP A 396 38.36 16.64 -9.12
N GLU A 397 38.72 15.76 -8.19
CA GLU A 397 37.78 14.90 -7.48
C GLU A 397 37.62 15.48 -6.06
N THR A 398 36.47 16.14 -5.79
CA THR A 398 36.10 16.55 -4.44
C THR A 398 35.86 15.31 -3.56
N PRO A 399 36.60 15.09 -2.47
CA PRO A 399 36.32 13.97 -1.58
C PRO A 399 35.04 14.24 -0.76
N PRO A 400 34.24 13.20 -0.45
CA PRO A 400 33.03 13.36 0.35
C PRO A 400 33.37 13.76 1.79
N ILE A 401 32.77 14.85 2.25
CA ILE A 401 32.86 15.31 3.66
C ILE A 401 32.07 14.31 4.52
N ARG A 402 32.78 13.37 5.17
CA ARG A 402 32.21 12.53 6.22
C ARG A 402 32.17 13.35 7.51
N ARG A 403 30.97 13.79 7.93
CA ARG A 403 30.77 14.36 9.26
C ARG A 403 30.65 13.21 10.26
N GLU A 404 31.72 12.92 10.99
CA GLU A 404 31.63 12.05 12.17
C GLU A 404 31.02 12.84 13.34
N ILE A 405 29.95 12.30 13.92
CA ILE A 405 29.34 12.78 15.16
C ILE A 405 30.01 12.00 16.29
N GLN A 406 30.91 12.63 17.03
CA GLN A 406 31.50 12.06 18.24
C GLN A 406 30.72 12.51 19.48
N PHE A 407 30.43 11.57 20.36
CA PHE A 407 29.81 11.82 21.67
C PHE A 407 30.89 12.02 22.74
N ALA A 408 30.56 12.79 23.79
CA ALA A 408 31.50 13.25 24.82
C ALA A 408 32.17 12.15 25.67
N ASP A 409 31.81 10.88 25.47
CA ASP A 409 32.41 9.75 26.18
C ASP A 409 33.63 9.14 25.44
N GLU A 410 33.97 9.63 24.24
CA GLU A 410 35.10 9.14 23.44
C GLU A 410 36.37 10.03 23.49
N VAL A 411 36.40 11.06 24.34
CA VAL A 411 37.59 11.87 24.58
C VAL A 411 37.99 11.71 26.04
N ARG A 412 39.03 10.91 26.29
CA ARG A 412 39.63 10.74 27.62
C ARG A 412 40.39 11.99 28.06
#